data_AF-A0AAV5THA0-F1
#
_entry.id   AF-A0AAV5THA0-F1
#
_cell.length_a   1.000
_cell.length_b   1.000
_cell.length_c   1.000
_cell.angle_alpha   90.00
_cell.angle_beta   90.00
_cell.angle_gamma   90.00
#
_symmetry.space_group_name_H-M   'P 1'
#
loop_
_entity.id
_entity.type
_entity.pdbx_description
1 polymer ?
#
loop_
_entity_poly.entity_id
_entity_poly.type
_entity_poly.pdbx_seq_one_letter_code
_entity_poly.pdbx_strand_id
1 'polypeptide(L)'
;MLSSATSAFHFVHRNRTYYLPFIISPQYLPLWLRPCYTIWLCVELLGHLLTVLSIILFVTVAWKSKAFHINMLIINTYAVILLGGTNLLTRLFFIQIELGTLQIGNFIWPVHFLKNCAWLGIYNYVVYATLERYAAFRFATDYETNRRVWVSATLIFVNTIITVPVAFLLIFDLLNGAIYSALVCAMSNVSCLAFSRIKARSVINEQRLANFTNVRQYTVSHRWQIKENIRLAKKFDD
;
A
#
# COMPACT_ATOMS: atom_id res chain seq x y z
N MET A 1 -5.96 30.26 38.00
CA MET A 1 -6.44 30.51 36.61
C MET A 1 -5.21 30.57 35.71
N LEU A 2 -5.24 29.87 34.56
CA LEU A 2 -4.10 29.35 33.76
C LEU A 2 -3.42 28.11 34.41
N SER A 3 -4.08 26.96 34.59
CA SER A 3 -4.80 26.13 33.60
C SER A 3 -3.87 25.51 32.53
N SER A 4 -3.38 24.31 32.83
CA SER A 4 -3.55 23.12 31.96
C SER A 4 -3.03 23.17 30.52
N ALA A 5 -1.74 23.46 30.30
CA ALA A 5 -1.13 23.31 28.97
C ALA A 5 0.24 22.60 28.94
N THR A 6 0.72 22.04 30.06
CA THR A 6 2.07 21.45 30.13
C THR A 6 2.10 19.93 30.25
N SER A 7 0.96 19.24 30.37
CA SER A 7 0.92 17.79 30.61
C SER A 7 1.05 16.92 29.35
N ALA A 8 0.81 17.46 28.15
CA ALA A 8 1.03 16.71 26.90
C ALA A 8 2.51 16.69 26.50
N PHE A 9 3.20 17.83 26.59
CA PHE A 9 4.61 17.95 26.20
C PHE A 9 5.61 17.33 27.20
N HIS A 10 5.25 17.20 28.48
CA HIS A 10 6.11 16.50 29.44
C HIS A 10 5.99 14.97 29.37
N PHE A 11 4.88 14.46 28.83
CA PHE A 11 4.69 13.04 28.51
C PHE A 11 5.51 12.63 27.26
N VAL A 12 5.68 13.59 26.35
CA VAL A 12 6.46 13.49 25.12
C VAL A 12 7.95 13.23 25.41
N HIS A 13 8.52 13.71 26.52
CA HIS A 13 9.98 13.63 26.74
C HIS A 13 10.48 12.33 27.41
N ARG A 14 9.61 11.57 28.12
CA ARG A 14 9.98 10.30 28.77
C ARG A 14 9.71 9.07 27.91
N ASN A 15 8.84 9.21 26.91
CA ASN A 15 8.79 8.32 25.75
C ASN A 15 9.89 8.73 24.77
N ARG A 16 11.14 8.30 25.01
CA ARG A 16 12.21 8.37 23.98
C ARG A 16 11.93 7.52 22.73
N THR A 17 10.75 6.93 22.63
CA THR A 17 10.20 6.36 21.40
C THR A 17 9.29 7.40 20.75
N TYR A 18 9.87 8.50 20.31
CA TYR A 18 9.22 9.33 19.32
C TYR A 18 9.10 8.46 18.05
N TYR A 19 7.88 8.24 17.55
CA TYR A 19 7.61 7.69 16.20
C TYR A 19 7.67 6.19 15.92
N LEU A 20 7.61 5.29 16.91
CA LEU A 20 7.48 3.85 16.61
C LEU A 20 6.00 3.48 16.76
N PRO A 21 5.22 3.36 15.67
CA PRO A 21 3.79 3.57 15.71
C PRO A 21 3.13 2.48 16.56
N PHE A 22 2.83 2.85 17.80
CA PHE A 22 1.97 2.19 18.77
C PHE A 22 2.56 0.91 19.37
N ILE A 23 3.46 1.07 20.34
CA ILE A 23 3.43 0.28 21.58
C ILE A 23 3.11 1.24 22.70
N ILE A 24 1.88 1.23 23.19
CA ILE A 24 1.49 2.06 24.34
C ILE A 24 1.30 1.11 25.52
N SER A 25 2.21 1.18 26.50
CA SER A 25 2.04 0.39 27.71
C SER A 25 1.00 1.05 28.62
N PRO A 26 -0.16 0.40 28.90
CA PRO A 26 -1.26 0.99 29.66
C PRO A 26 -0.88 1.42 31.08
N GLN A 27 0.19 0.81 31.62
CA GLN A 27 0.73 1.13 32.95
C GLN A 27 1.24 2.57 33.05
N TYR A 28 1.73 3.14 31.95
CA TYR A 28 2.20 4.53 31.93
C TYR A 28 1.08 5.52 31.63
N LEU A 29 -0.09 5.06 31.16
CA LEU A 29 -1.21 5.94 30.83
C LEU A 29 -1.91 6.46 32.11
N PRO A 30 -2.21 7.78 32.18
CA PRO A 30 -3.08 8.33 33.21
C PRO A 30 -4.41 7.60 33.28
N LEU A 31 -4.94 7.35 34.49
CA LEU A 31 -6.19 6.61 34.72
C LEU A 31 -7.36 7.11 33.86
N TRP A 32 -7.46 8.43 33.65
CA TRP A 32 -8.52 9.04 32.85
C TRP A 32 -8.41 8.81 31.34
N LEU A 33 -7.21 8.53 30.80
CA LEU A 33 -6.99 8.23 29.38
C LEU A 33 -7.17 6.75 29.04
N ARG A 34 -7.09 5.86 30.03
CA ARG A 34 -7.22 4.40 29.85
C ARG A 34 -8.51 4.00 29.11
N PRO A 35 -9.72 4.52 29.45
CA PRO A 35 -10.93 4.15 28.71
C PRO A 35 -10.87 4.57 27.23
N CYS A 36 -10.33 5.76 26.92
CA CYS A 36 -10.16 6.20 25.53
C CYS A 36 -9.20 5.29 24.75
N TYR A 37 -8.11 4.87 25.38
CA TYR A 37 -7.17 3.92 24.79
C TYR A 37 -7.81 2.56 24.53
N THR A 38 -8.60 2.04 25.46
CA THR A 38 -9.32 0.77 25.28
C THR A 38 -10.32 0.86 24.12
N ILE A 39 -11.05 1.97 23.99
CA ILE A 39 -11.95 2.21 22.85
C ILE A 39 -11.15 2.21 21.53
N TRP A 40 -10.01 2.90 21.51
CA TRP A 40 -9.13 2.93 20.34
C TRP A 40 -8.65 1.53 19.95
N LEU A 41 -8.24 0.72 20.93
CA LEU A 41 -7.82 -0.67 20.71
C LEU A 41 -8.96 -1.51 20.10
N CYS A 42 -10.20 -1.35 20.59
CA CYS A 42 -11.37 -2.02 20.03
C CYS A 42 -11.63 -1.60 18.57
N VAL A 43 -11.50 -0.32 18.25
CA VAL A 43 -11.62 0.20 16.87
C VAL A 43 -10.53 -0.37 15.97
N GLU A 44 -9.31 -0.46 16.48
CA GLU A 44 -8.17 -1.03 15.75
C GLU A 44 -8.38 -2.53 15.46
N LEU A 45 -8.84 -3.31 16.46
CA LEU A 45 -9.19 -4.72 16.27
C LEU A 45 -10.31 -4.90 15.23
N LEU A 46 -11.31 -4.02 15.22
CA LEU A 46 -12.33 -4.01 14.16
C LEU A 46 -11.71 -3.72 12.78
N GLY A 47 -10.78 -2.77 12.69
CA GLY A 47 -10.01 -2.49 11.47
C GLY A 47 -9.20 -3.69 10.97
N HIS A 48 -8.63 -4.47 11.88
CA HIS A 48 -7.95 -5.71 11.56
C HIS A 48 -8.89 -6.79 10.99
N LEU A 49 -10.09 -6.94 11.55
CA LEU A 49 -11.12 -7.84 10.99
C LEU A 49 -11.51 -7.43 9.56
N LEU A 50 -11.71 -6.12 9.33
CA LEU A 50 -11.97 -5.58 7.98
C LEU A 50 -10.81 -5.82 7.02
N THR A 51 -9.57 -5.78 7.52
CA THR A 51 -8.37 -6.08 6.73
C THR A 51 -8.33 -7.55 6.31
N VAL A 52 -8.62 -8.48 7.23
CA VAL A 52 -8.74 -9.91 6.91
C VAL A 52 -9.82 -10.16 5.87
N LEU A 53 -10.99 -9.54 6.04
CA LEU A 53 -12.08 -9.61 5.06
C LEU A 53 -11.62 -9.10 3.69
N SER A 54 -10.91 -7.97 3.66
CA SER A 54 -10.37 -7.38 2.43
C SER A 54 -9.36 -8.29 1.74
N ILE A 55 -8.50 -8.99 2.49
CA ILE A 55 -7.56 -9.98 1.96
C ILE A 55 -8.31 -11.16 1.34
N ILE A 56 -9.33 -11.69 2.03
CA ILE A 56 -10.15 -12.81 1.52
C ILE A 56 -10.88 -12.41 0.23
N LEU A 57 -11.48 -11.22 0.20
CA LEU A 57 -12.14 -10.68 -0.99
C LEU A 57 -11.13 -10.50 -2.13
N PHE A 58 -9.96 -9.94 -1.85
CA PHE A 58 -8.90 -9.78 -2.85
C PHE A 58 -8.48 -11.12 -3.45
N VAL A 59 -8.23 -12.14 -2.62
CA VAL A 59 -7.86 -13.49 -3.10
C VAL A 59 -8.99 -14.10 -3.94
N THR A 60 -10.24 -13.94 -3.51
CA THR A 60 -11.41 -14.46 -4.24
C THR A 60 -11.54 -13.79 -5.62
N VAL A 61 -11.38 -12.47 -5.68
CA VAL A 61 -11.43 -11.69 -6.92
C VAL A 61 -10.23 -12.03 -7.81
N ALA A 62 -9.02 -12.12 -7.24
CA ALA A 62 -7.81 -12.51 -7.96
C ALA A 62 -7.92 -13.91 -8.58
N TRP A 63 -8.55 -14.85 -7.88
CA TRP A 63 -8.77 -16.20 -8.36
C TRP A 63 -9.82 -16.27 -9.48
N LYS A 64 -10.95 -15.58 -9.29
CA LYS A 64 -12.08 -15.64 -10.25
C LYS A 64 -11.90 -14.74 -11.46
N SER A 65 -11.23 -13.60 -11.31
CA SER A 65 -11.14 -12.60 -12.37
C SER A 65 -9.86 -12.79 -13.20
N LYS A 66 -10.01 -12.84 -14.52
CA LYS A 66 -8.91 -12.68 -15.48
C LYS A 66 -8.66 -11.20 -15.83
N ALA A 67 -9.25 -10.29 -15.06
CA ALA A 67 -9.27 -8.85 -15.37
C ALA A 67 -7.92 -8.17 -15.10
N PHE A 68 -7.07 -8.75 -14.25
CA PHE A 68 -5.78 -8.17 -13.92
C PHE A 68 -4.65 -8.74 -14.78
N HIS A 69 -3.86 -7.85 -15.36
CA HIS A 69 -2.57 -8.23 -15.93
C HIS A 69 -1.68 -8.86 -14.85
N ILE A 70 -0.91 -9.89 -15.21
CA ILE A 70 -0.14 -10.70 -14.26
C ILE A 70 0.84 -9.88 -13.42
N ASN A 71 1.42 -8.83 -14.01
CA ASN A 71 2.35 -7.94 -13.31
C ASN A 71 1.67 -7.18 -12.16
N MET A 72 0.47 -6.65 -12.41
CA MET A 72 -0.32 -5.98 -11.37
C MET A 72 -0.79 -6.98 -10.32
N LEU A 73 -1.18 -8.19 -10.73
CA LEU A 73 -1.58 -9.23 -9.80
C LEU A 73 -0.45 -9.58 -8.82
N ILE A 74 0.79 -9.71 -9.30
CA ILE A 74 1.98 -9.97 -8.48
C ILE A 74 2.22 -8.82 -7.48
N ILE A 75 2.19 -7.56 -7.93
CA ILE A 75 2.42 -6.40 -7.05
C ILE A 75 1.33 -6.29 -5.99
N ASN A 76 0.07 -6.47 -6.37
CA ASN A 76 -1.07 -6.41 -5.44
C ASN A 76 -1.01 -7.55 -4.43
N THR A 77 -0.64 -8.75 -4.87
CA THR A 77 -0.49 -9.93 -4.00
C THR A 77 0.62 -9.71 -2.98
N TYR A 78 1.76 -9.17 -3.41
CA TYR A 78 2.86 -8.78 -2.52
C TYR A 78 2.41 -7.74 -1.48
N ALA A 79 1.72 -6.67 -1.92
CA ALA A 79 1.28 -5.61 -1.01
C ALA A 79 0.20 -6.07 -0.02
N VAL A 80 -0.84 -6.76 -0.50
CA VAL A 80 -1.99 -7.15 0.31
C VAL A 80 -1.68 -8.34 1.21
N ILE A 81 -1.12 -9.42 0.65
CA ILE A 81 -0.90 -10.67 1.39
C ILE A 81 0.38 -10.58 2.21
N LEU A 82 1.52 -10.28 1.57
CA LEU A 82 2.80 -10.34 2.26
C LEU A 82 2.97 -9.16 3.22
N LEU A 83 2.88 -7.92 2.72
CA LEU A 83 3.07 -6.75 3.58
C LEU A 83 1.88 -6.52 4.51
N GLY A 84 0.65 -6.54 3.99
CA GLY A 84 -0.57 -6.39 4.78
C GLY A 84 -0.72 -7.48 5.85
N GLY A 85 -0.50 -8.73 5.48
CA GLY A 85 -0.51 -9.87 6.42
C GLY A 85 0.58 -9.75 7.50
N THR A 86 1.81 -9.37 7.12
CA THR A 86 2.90 -9.17 8.10
C THR A 86 2.58 -8.04 9.07
N ASN A 87 2.03 -6.92 8.59
CA ASN A 87 1.65 -5.79 9.44
C ASN A 87 0.52 -6.18 10.41
N LEU A 88 -0.47 -6.94 9.94
CA LEU A 88 -1.55 -7.48 10.77
C LEU A 88 -1.01 -8.40 11.88
N LEU A 89 -0.20 -9.40 11.52
CA LEU A 89 0.34 -10.37 12.48
C LEU A 89 1.22 -9.72 13.54
N THR A 90 2.12 -8.83 13.11
CA THR A 90 3.01 -8.10 14.02
C THR A 90 2.22 -7.17 14.94
N ARG A 91 1.13 -6.55 14.48
CA ARG A 91 0.29 -5.71 15.35
C ARG A 91 -0.50 -6.53 16.36
N LEU A 92 -1.08 -7.67 15.98
CA LEU A 92 -1.73 -8.58 16.93
C LEU A 92 -0.76 -9.03 18.02
N PHE A 93 0.50 -9.30 17.67
CA PHE A 93 1.55 -9.60 18.64
C PHE A 93 1.83 -8.43 19.59
N PHE A 94 1.90 -7.20 19.09
CA PHE A 94 2.07 -6.02 19.96
C PHE A 94 0.89 -5.78 20.90
N ILE A 95 -0.34 -6.03 20.48
CA ILE A 95 -1.52 -5.89 21.35
C ILE A 95 -1.42 -6.86 22.53
N GLN A 96 -0.94 -8.10 22.32
CA GLN A 96 -0.71 -9.06 23.42
C GLN A 96 0.34 -8.55 24.42
N ILE A 97 1.42 -7.93 23.91
CA ILE A 97 2.43 -7.30 24.76
C ILE A 97 1.84 -6.13 25.55
N GLU A 98 1.04 -5.26 24.92
CA GLU A 98 0.40 -4.11 25.57
C GLU A 98 -0.59 -4.53 26.66
N LEU A 99 -1.32 -5.62 26.44
CA LEU A 99 -2.24 -6.20 27.43
C LEU A 99 -1.52 -6.94 28.57
N GLY A 100 -0.20 -7.10 28.48
CA GLY A 100 0.61 -7.80 29.49
C GLY A 100 0.43 -9.32 29.48
N THR A 101 -0.19 -9.90 28.46
CA THR A 101 -0.36 -11.36 28.34
C THR A 101 0.95 -12.06 27.96
N LEU A 102 1.81 -11.37 27.21
CA LEU A 102 3.15 -11.84 26.85
C LEU A 102 4.22 -10.98 27.52
N GLN A 103 5.14 -11.62 28.26
CA GLN A 103 6.30 -10.92 28.82
C GLN A 103 7.36 -10.68 27.75
N ILE A 104 7.94 -9.48 27.84
CA ILE A 104 8.88 -8.91 26.89
C ILE A 104 10.27 -9.52 27.11
N GLY A 105 10.77 -10.25 26.11
CA GLY A 105 12.18 -10.64 26.01
C GLY A 105 12.87 -9.98 24.82
N ASN A 106 13.96 -10.60 24.35
CA ASN A 106 14.76 -10.11 23.22
C ASN A 106 14.03 -10.06 21.86
N PHE A 107 12.78 -10.52 21.78
CA PHE A 107 12.01 -10.61 20.53
C PHE A 107 11.32 -9.30 20.11
N ILE A 108 11.35 -8.24 20.92
CA ILE A 108 10.75 -6.96 20.53
C ILE A 108 11.41 -6.37 19.28
N TRP A 109 12.74 -6.31 19.26
CA TRP A 109 13.47 -5.64 18.18
C TRP A 109 13.19 -6.25 16.80
N PRO A 110 13.27 -7.58 16.61
CA PRO A 110 12.95 -8.20 15.33
C PRO A 110 11.50 -7.98 14.89
N VAL A 111 10.53 -8.11 15.80
CA VAL A 111 9.11 -7.93 15.47
C VAL A 111 8.82 -6.46 15.11
N HIS A 112 9.45 -5.54 15.82
CA HIS A 112 9.35 -4.11 15.53
C HIS A 112 9.95 -3.75 14.18
N PHE A 113 11.09 -4.36 13.85
CA PHE A 113 11.73 -4.19 12.56
C PHE A 113 10.86 -4.71 11.41
N LEU A 114 10.31 -5.91 11.54
CA LEU A 114 9.39 -6.49 10.56
C LEU A 114 8.14 -5.63 10.34
N LYS A 115 7.56 -5.10 11.42
CA LYS A 115 6.41 -4.19 11.35
C LYS A 115 6.75 -2.93 10.57
N ASN A 116 7.86 -2.27 10.88
CA ASN A 116 8.27 -1.05 10.16
C ASN A 116 8.57 -1.33 8.69
N CYS A 117 9.24 -2.44 8.36
CA CYS A 117 9.46 -2.84 6.97
C CYS A 117 8.14 -3.04 6.21
N ALA A 118 7.17 -3.73 6.83
CA ALA A 118 5.86 -3.95 6.24
C ALA A 118 5.09 -2.63 6.03
N TRP A 119 5.07 -1.78 7.06
CA TRP A 119 4.41 -0.47 7.03
C TRP A 119 5.00 0.41 5.92
N LEU A 120 6.32 0.58 5.86
CA LEU A 120 6.99 1.36 4.82
C LEU A 120 6.72 0.81 3.41
N GLY A 121 6.71 -0.52 3.26
CA GLY A 121 6.39 -1.16 1.99
C GLY A 121 4.97 -0.87 1.51
N ILE A 122 3.99 -0.87 2.42
CA ILE A 122 2.60 -0.52 2.12
C ILE A 122 2.50 0.95 1.71
N TYR A 123 3.19 1.85 2.41
CA TYR A 123 3.18 3.28 2.10
C TYR A 123 3.75 3.58 0.71
N ASN A 124 4.79 2.87 0.30
CA ASN A 124 5.39 3.06 -1.02
C ASN A 124 4.60 2.37 -2.16
N TYR A 125 3.60 1.52 -1.86
CA TYR A 125 2.81 0.77 -2.85
C TYR A 125 2.22 1.66 -3.96
N VAL A 126 1.70 2.84 -3.61
CA VAL A 126 1.06 3.76 -4.57
C VAL A 126 2.04 4.20 -5.67
N VAL A 127 3.31 4.42 -5.30
CA VAL A 127 4.36 4.81 -6.23
C VAL A 127 4.64 3.67 -7.21
N TYR A 128 4.83 2.44 -6.73
CA TYR A 128 5.12 1.30 -7.60
C TYR A 128 3.94 0.88 -8.48
N ALA A 129 2.71 0.97 -7.96
CA ALA A 129 1.52 0.76 -8.76
C ALA A 129 1.46 1.77 -9.92
N THR A 130 1.83 3.02 -9.67
CA THR A 130 1.91 4.06 -10.72
C THR A 130 3.02 3.76 -11.73
N LEU A 131 4.20 3.31 -11.27
CA LEU A 131 5.31 2.92 -12.15
C LEU A 131 4.98 1.70 -13.02
N GLU A 132 4.27 0.70 -12.48
CA GLU A 132 3.79 -0.45 -13.27
C GLU A 132 2.84 0.01 -14.37
N ARG A 133 1.91 0.92 -14.05
CA ARG A 133 0.96 1.47 -15.03
C ARG A 133 1.64 2.32 -16.09
N TYR A 134 2.69 3.06 -15.71
CA TYR A 134 3.52 3.76 -16.67
C TYR A 134 4.26 2.80 -17.61
N ALA A 135 4.83 1.71 -17.09
CA ALA A 135 5.47 0.68 -17.90
C ALA A 135 4.47 0.00 -18.86
N ALA A 136 3.27 -0.32 -18.38
CA ALA A 136 2.18 -0.85 -19.20
C ALA A 136 1.84 0.08 -20.36
N PHE A 137 1.73 1.39 -20.10
CA PHE A 137 1.48 2.39 -21.14
C PHE A 137 2.64 2.51 -22.12
N ARG A 138 3.90 2.54 -21.65
CA ARG A 138 5.09 2.70 -22.50
C ARG A 138 5.27 1.52 -23.47
N PHE A 139 4.86 0.33 -23.05
CA PHE A 139 5.00 -0.92 -23.80
C PHE A 139 3.66 -1.44 -24.33
N ALA A 140 2.63 -0.59 -24.47
CA ALA A 140 1.26 -1.00 -24.79
C ALA A 140 1.13 -1.97 -25.98
N THR A 141 1.98 -1.83 -27.01
CA THR A 141 1.99 -2.70 -28.19
C THR A 141 2.35 -4.16 -27.91
N ASP A 142 3.20 -4.43 -26.90
CA ASP A 142 3.73 -5.78 -26.61
C ASP A 142 3.40 -6.25 -25.19
N TYR A 143 2.74 -5.41 -24.38
CA TYR A 143 2.54 -5.65 -22.96
C TYR A 143 1.58 -6.81 -22.69
N GLU A 144 0.54 -6.96 -23.52
CA GLU A 144 -0.44 -8.04 -23.37
C GLU A 144 0.08 -9.39 -23.86
N THR A 145 0.97 -9.38 -24.86
CA THR A 145 1.48 -10.61 -25.49
C THR A 145 2.62 -11.23 -24.68
N ASN A 146 3.47 -10.40 -24.07
CA ASN A 146 4.63 -10.88 -23.31
C ASN A 146 4.44 -10.65 -21.81
N ARG A 147 4.42 -11.75 -21.04
CA ARG A 147 4.37 -11.73 -19.57
C ARG A 147 5.71 -11.25 -19.01
N ARG A 148 5.90 -9.93 -18.96
CA ARG A 148 7.11 -9.25 -18.47
C ARG A 148 7.18 -9.22 -16.94
N VAL A 149 7.17 -10.40 -16.31
CA VAL A 149 7.19 -10.57 -14.85
C VAL A 149 8.40 -9.89 -14.19
N TRP A 150 9.49 -9.75 -14.94
CA TRP A 150 10.70 -9.04 -14.50
C TRP A 150 10.44 -7.59 -14.08
N VAL A 151 9.43 -6.91 -14.66
CA VAL A 151 9.07 -5.53 -14.28
C VAL A 151 8.59 -5.49 -12.83
N SER A 152 7.62 -6.36 -12.48
CA SER A 152 7.11 -6.45 -11.11
C SER A 152 8.17 -6.93 -10.14
N ALA A 153 8.99 -7.91 -10.53
CA ALA A 153 10.08 -8.40 -9.70
C ALA A 153 11.10 -7.29 -9.38
N THR A 154 11.47 -6.48 -10.38
CA THR A 154 12.39 -5.35 -10.19
C THR A 154 11.78 -4.29 -9.26
N LEU A 155 10.49 -3.97 -9.42
CA LEU A 155 9.81 -3.01 -8.54
C LEU A 155 9.75 -3.49 -7.08
N ILE A 156 9.45 -4.77 -6.85
CA ILE A 156 9.44 -5.38 -5.51
C ILE A 156 10.84 -5.40 -4.91
N PHE A 157 11.86 -5.72 -5.71
CA PHE A 157 13.25 -5.75 -5.25
C PHE A 157 13.75 -4.37 -4.85
N VAL A 158 13.52 -3.36 -5.69
CA VAL A 158 13.85 -1.95 -5.39
C VAL A 158 13.11 -1.48 -4.15
N ASN A 159 11.81 -1.82 -4.00
CA ASN A 159 11.07 -1.49 -2.80
C ASN A 159 11.73 -2.06 -1.55
N THR A 160 12.10 -3.34 -1.60
CA THR A 160 12.73 -4.02 -0.45
C THR A 160 14.09 -3.40 -0.11
N ILE A 161 14.89 -3.04 -1.13
CA ILE A 161 16.18 -2.35 -0.93
C ILE A 161 15.99 -0.98 -0.27
N ILE A 162 14.90 -0.28 -0.54
CA ILE A 162 14.64 1.05 0.05
C ILE A 162 14.04 0.90 1.45
N THR A 163 13.06 0.02 1.64
CA THR A 163 12.30 -0.09 2.89
C THR A 163 13.14 -0.61 4.04
N VAL A 164 14.05 -1.55 3.79
CA VAL A 164 14.88 -2.18 4.84
C VAL A 164 15.84 -1.17 5.51
N PRO A 165 16.65 -0.38 4.77
CA PRO A 165 17.48 0.67 5.37
C PRO A 165 16.66 1.78 6.02
N VAL A 166 15.54 2.19 5.41
CA VAL A 166 14.69 3.23 6.01
C VAL A 166 14.05 2.75 7.32
N ALA A 167 13.62 1.48 7.38
CA ALA A 167 13.12 0.88 8.62
C ALA A 167 14.19 0.88 9.71
N PHE A 168 15.44 0.58 9.35
CA PHE A 168 16.57 0.67 10.26
C PHE A 168 16.74 2.10 10.77
N LEU A 169 16.81 3.10 9.88
CA LEU A 169 16.97 4.51 10.27
C LEU A 169 15.85 5.01 11.18
N LEU A 170 14.60 4.57 10.96
CA LEU A 170 13.45 4.92 11.81
C LEU A 170 13.55 4.30 13.22
N ILE A 171 14.08 3.08 13.32
CA ILE A 171 14.20 2.37 14.60
C ILE A 171 15.30 2.96 15.47
N PHE A 172 16.40 3.41 14.86
CA PHE A 172 17.52 4.04 15.55
C PHE A 172 17.33 5.55 15.75
N ASP A 173 16.13 6.08 15.48
CA ASP A 173 15.78 7.51 15.62
C ASP A 173 16.72 8.45 14.83
N LEU A 174 17.32 7.94 13.76
CA LEU A 174 18.16 8.71 12.84
C LEU A 174 17.33 9.47 11.80
N LEU A 175 16.06 9.08 11.64
CA LEU A 175 15.11 9.69 10.73
C LEU A 175 13.79 9.95 11.48
N ASN A 176 13.28 11.18 11.38
CA ASN A 176 11.98 11.51 11.96
C ASN A 176 10.85 10.88 11.11
N GLY A 177 10.09 9.97 11.72
CA GLY A 177 8.98 9.26 11.06
C GLY A 177 7.87 10.18 10.52
N ALA A 178 7.62 11.33 11.15
CA ALA A 178 6.64 12.30 10.62
C ALA A 178 7.12 12.99 9.35
N ILE A 179 8.41 13.35 9.28
CA ILE A 179 9.01 13.94 8.07
C ILE A 179 8.96 12.93 6.93
N TYR A 180 9.33 11.67 7.21
CA TYR A 180 9.25 10.61 6.22
C TYR A 180 7.80 10.39 5.74
N SER A 181 6.84 10.33 6.66
CA SER A 181 5.42 10.19 6.32
C SER A 181 4.92 11.33 5.45
N ALA A 182 5.30 12.58 5.77
CA ALA A 182 4.95 13.74 4.97
C ALA A 182 5.54 13.66 3.56
N LEU A 183 6.80 13.25 3.43
CA LEU A 183 7.47 13.05 2.15
C LEU A 183 6.76 11.98 1.30
N VAL A 184 6.42 10.83 1.90
CA VAL A 184 5.73 9.76 1.18
C VAL A 184 4.31 10.17 0.80
N CYS A 185 3.60 10.90 1.65
CA CYS A 185 2.30 11.47 1.30
C CYS A 185 2.41 12.44 0.11
N ALA A 186 3.42 13.31 0.10
CA ALA A 186 3.68 14.20 -1.04
C ALA A 186 3.97 13.40 -2.32
N MET A 187 4.85 12.40 -2.24
CA MET A 187 5.19 11.52 -3.38
C MET A 187 3.99 10.71 -3.88
N SER A 188 3.13 10.25 -2.98
CA SER A 188 1.89 9.54 -3.31
C SER A 188 0.91 10.45 -4.05
N ASN A 189 0.76 11.70 -3.60
CA ASN A 189 -0.07 12.69 -4.30
C ASN A 189 0.48 13.01 -5.70
N VAL A 190 1.80 13.19 -5.84
CA VAL A 190 2.46 13.36 -7.15
C VAL A 190 2.21 12.15 -8.04
N SER A 191 2.27 10.93 -7.49
CA SER A 191 2.00 9.69 -8.22
C SER A 191 0.55 9.62 -8.70
N CYS A 192 -0.42 9.98 -7.85
CA CYS A 192 -1.84 10.07 -8.21
C CYS A 192 -2.08 11.10 -9.34
N LEU A 193 -1.42 12.26 -9.28
CA LEU A 193 -1.49 13.27 -10.34
C LEU A 193 -0.89 12.75 -11.65
N ALA A 194 0.27 12.08 -11.59
CA ALA A 194 0.89 11.45 -12.75
C ALA A 194 -0.03 10.37 -13.36
N PHE A 195 -0.62 9.51 -12.54
CA PHE A 195 -1.58 8.50 -12.97
C PHE A 195 -2.80 9.12 -13.65
N SER A 196 -3.36 10.18 -13.08
CA SER A 196 -4.50 10.91 -13.64
C SER A 196 -4.17 11.53 -15.01
N ARG A 197 -2.95 12.06 -15.17
CA ARG A 197 -2.46 12.58 -16.46
C ARG A 197 -2.24 11.48 -17.49
N ILE A 198 -1.69 10.33 -17.09
CA ILE A 198 -1.53 9.16 -17.97
C ILE A 198 -2.90 8.68 -18.45
N LYS A 199 -3.87 8.55 -17.54
CA LYS A 199 -5.24 8.18 -17.87
C LYS A 199 -5.89 9.18 -18.83
N ALA A 200 -5.79 10.48 -18.56
CA ALA A 200 -6.33 11.51 -19.45
C ALA A 200 -5.70 11.44 -20.85
N ARG A 201 -4.38 11.23 -20.95
CA ARG A 201 -3.71 11.03 -22.24
C ARG A 201 -4.16 9.75 -22.94
N SER A 202 -4.38 8.66 -22.21
CA SER A 202 -4.89 7.40 -22.77
C SER A 202 -6.26 7.60 -23.41
N VAL A 203 -7.19 8.26 -22.71
CA VAL A 203 -8.54 8.55 -23.23
C VAL A 203 -8.49 9.46 -24.45
N ILE A 204 -7.64 10.50 -24.45
CA ILE A 204 -7.46 11.39 -25.60
C ILE A 204 -6.87 10.63 -26.79
N ASN A 205 -5.90 9.74 -26.55
CA ASN A 205 -5.32 8.91 -27.59
C ASN A 205 -6.33 7.91 -28.15
N GLU A 206 -7.17 7.28 -27.31
CA GLU A 206 -8.28 6.43 -27.74
C GLU A 206 -9.28 7.22 -28.60
N GLN A 207 -9.65 8.43 -28.21
CA GLN A 207 -10.52 9.31 -29.00
C GLN A 207 -9.89 9.71 -30.34
N ARG A 208 -8.59 10.02 -30.34
CA ARG A 208 -7.83 10.27 -31.57
C ARG A 208 -7.80 9.03 -32.45
N LEU A 209 -7.55 7.85 -31.88
CA LEU A 209 -7.56 6.57 -32.59
C LEU A 209 -8.93 6.24 -33.18
N ALA A 210 -10.01 6.53 -32.45
CA ALA A 210 -11.38 6.40 -32.96
C ALA A 210 -11.63 7.33 -34.15
N ASN A 211 -11.10 8.55 -34.09
CA ASN A 211 -11.13 9.51 -35.21
C ASN A 211 -10.19 9.10 -36.38
N PHE A 212 -9.14 8.32 -36.10
CA PHE A 212 -8.22 7.74 -37.09
C PHE A 212 -8.65 6.36 -37.60
N THR A 213 -9.93 5.98 -37.48
CA THR A 213 -10.50 4.80 -38.18
C THR A 213 -10.25 4.82 -39.70
N ASN A 214 -9.78 5.93 -40.27
CA ASN A 214 -9.30 6.06 -41.65
C ASN A 214 -7.79 5.89 -41.88
N VAL A 215 -6.95 5.67 -40.86
CA VAL A 215 -5.48 5.58 -41.05
C VAL A 215 -5.00 4.13 -41.02
N ARG A 216 -4.36 3.74 -42.12
CA ARG A 216 -3.87 2.41 -42.55
C ARG A 216 -2.82 1.72 -41.65
N GLN A 217 -2.59 2.17 -40.42
CA GLN A 217 -1.43 1.73 -39.60
C GLN A 217 -1.74 0.66 -38.54
N TYR A 218 -2.77 -0.16 -38.75
CA TYR A 218 -3.02 -1.32 -37.89
C TYR A 218 -2.84 -2.60 -38.67
N THR A 219 -2.09 -3.55 -38.11
CA THR A 219 -2.06 -4.93 -38.60
C THR A 219 -3.46 -5.52 -38.55
N VAL A 220 -3.79 -6.32 -39.56
CA VAL A 220 -5.13 -6.86 -39.83
C VAL A 220 -5.71 -7.61 -38.61
N SER A 221 -4.85 -8.26 -37.82
CA SER A 221 -5.22 -8.97 -36.58
C SER A 221 -5.75 -8.05 -35.48
N HIS A 222 -5.14 -6.88 -35.29
CA HIS A 222 -5.52 -5.93 -34.24
C HIS A 222 -6.84 -5.22 -34.56
N ARG A 223 -7.08 -4.91 -35.83
CA ARG A 223 -8.39 -4.40 -36.30
C ARG A 223 -9.49 -5.42 -36.06
N TRP A 224 -9.20 -6.70 -36.26
CA TRP A 224 -10.18 -7.77 -36.10
C TRP A 224 -10.53 -8.01 -34.62
N GLN A 225 -9.53 -8.02 -33.73
CA GLN A 225 -9.74 -8.19 -32.29
C GLN A 225 -10.54 -7.03 -31.67
N ILE A 226 -10.26 -5.79 -32.04
CA ILE A 226 -11.02 -4.63 -31.56
C ILE A 226 -12.46 -4.68 -32.08
N LYS A 227 -12.66 -5.07 -33.34
CA LYS A 227 -14.00 -5.19 -33.94
C LYS A 227 -14.83 -6.29 -33.27
N GLU A 228 -14.21 -7.41 -32.91
CA GLU A 228 -14.88 -8.51 -32.21
C GLU A 228 -15.23 -8.14 -30.76
N ASN A 229 -14.34 -7.44 -30.04
CA ASN A 229 -14.60 -6.96 -28.69
C ASN A 229 -15.75 -5.93 -28.63
N ILE A 230 -15.86 -5.05 -29.64
CA ILE A 230 -16.98 -4.11 -29.76
C ILE A 230 -18.29 -4.83 -30.09
N ARG A 231 -18.25 -5.87 -30.94
CA ARG A 231 -19.43 -6.69 -31.27
C ARG A 231 -19.94 -7.43 -30.04
N LEU A 232 -19.03 -7.97 -29.22
CA LEU A 232 -19.37 -8.62 -27.97
C LEU A 232 -19.96 -7.63 -26.97
N ALA A 233 -19.37 -6.44 -26.81
CA ALA A 233 -19.87 -5.42 -25.89
C ALA A 233 -21.32 -4.97 -26.22
N LYS A 234 -21.64 -4.72 -27.49
CA LYS A 234 -23.02 -4.36 -27.89
C LYS A 234 -24.05 -5.47 -27.67
N LYS A 235 -23.62 -6.72 -27.64
CA LYS A 235 -24.52 -7.87 -27.44
C LYS A 235 -24.89 -8.08 -25.95
N PHE A 236 -24.29 -7.31 -25.04
CA PHE A 236 -24.59 -7.32 -23.61
C PHE A 236 -25.36 -6.07 -23.15
N ASP A 237 -25.65 -5.14 -24.05
CA ASP A 237 -26.45 -3.92 -23.78
C ASP A 237 -27.91 -4.02 -24.30
N ASP A 238 -28.29 -5.15 -24.91
CA ASP A 238 -29.68 -5.58 -25.19
C ASP A 238 -30.04 -6.75 -24.26
#